data_AF-A0A539E046-F1
#
_entry.id   AF-A0A539E046-F1
#
_cell.length_a   1.000
_cell.length_b   1.000
_cell.length_c   1.000
_cell.angle_alpha   90.00
_cell.angle_beta   90.00
_cell.angle_gamma   90.00
#
_symmetry.space_group_name_H-M   'P 1'
#
loop_
_entity.id
_entity.type
_entity.pdbx_description
1 polymer ?
#
loop_
_entity_poly.entity_id
_entity_poly.type
_entity_poly.pdbx_seq_one_letter_code
_entity_poly.pdbx_strand_id
1 'polypeptide(L)'
;MVVGDPDYTMDPARPATSAGAGSTTIAGWLRAAEPCLAGSFGPLPGTGEEARNLAGMWEASGTNVLVLLGAEATEARFKREATNRGILHVATHGYVLRDSCDQSIAGTRGVGGVGPIGGAPATPP
;
A
#
# COMPACT_ATOMS: atom_id res chain seq x y z
N MET A 1 -10.87 13.40 2.03
CA MET A 1 -10.73 12.14 2.80
C MET A 1 -9.33 12.08 3.32
N VAL A 2 -9.17 11.60 4.56
CA VAL A 2 -7.88 11.51 5.25
C VAL A 2 -7.68 10.07 5.70
N VAL A 3 -6.49 9.52 5.47
CA VAL A 3 -6.10 8.15 5.85
C VAL A 3 -4.82 8.22 6.67
N GLY A 4 -4.78 7.50 7.80
CA GLY A 4 -3.58 7.41 8.63
C GLY A 4 -3.56 6.15 9.49
N ASP A 5 -2.39 5.80 10.01
CA ASP A 5 -2.18 4.70 10.96
C ASP A 5 -2.93 3.39 10.59
N PRO A 6 -2.75 2.84 9.36
CA PRO A 6 -3.41 1.58 9.00
C PRO A 6 -2.90 0.41 9.84
N ASP A 7 -3.80 -0.51 10.18
CA ASP A 7 -3.44 -1.73 10.90
C ASP A 7 -2.86 -2.75 9.93
N TYR A 8 -1.53 -2.77 9.84
CA TYR A 8 -0.78 -3.72 9.02
C TYR A 8 -0.68 -5.14 9.62
N THR A 9 -1.16 -5.34 10.85
CA THR A 9 -1.19 -6.66 11.50
C THR A 9 -2.47 -7.42 11.21
N MET A 10 -3.47 -6.74 10.63
CA MET A 10 -4.68 -7.41 10.17
C MET A 10 -4.44 -8.16 8.87
N ASP A 11 -4.78 -9.46 8.90
CA ASP A 11 -4.81 -10.32 7.73
C ASP A 11 -5.97 -9.88 6.80
N PRO A 12 -5.67 -9.27 5.63
CA PRO A 12 -6.70 -8.87 4.68
C PRO A 12 -7.36 -10.09 4.01
N ALA A 13 -6.76 -11.28 4.13
CA ALA A 13 -7.27 -12.54 3.61
C ALA A 13 -8.13 -13.30 4.61
N ARG A 14 -8.36 -12.80 5.84
CA ARG A 14 -9.37 -13.40 6.72
C ARG A 14 -10.74 -13.20 6.07
N PRO A 15 -11.37 -14.24 5.50
CA PRO A 15 -12.62 -14.07 4.81
C PRO A 15 -13.66 -13.71 5.85
N ALA A 16 -14.47 -12.68 5.61
CA ALA A 16 -15.85 -12.73 6.09
C ALA A 16 -16.43 -14.00 5.46
N THR A 17 -16.68 -15.03 6.28
CA THR A 17 -17.23 -16.33 5.86
C THR A 17 -18.42 -16.13 4.93
N SER A 18 -18.15 -16.20 3.64
CA SER A 18 -19.13 -16.26 2.57
C SER A 18 -18.50 -17.08 1.46
N ALA A 19 -18.94 -18.33 1.40
CA ALA A 19 -18.54 -19.28 0.38
C ALA A 19 -18.95 -18.75 -1.01
N GLY A 20 -18.01 -18.74 -1.94
CA GLY A 20 -18.26 -18.38 -3.33
C GLY A 20 -17.07 -18.79 -4.19
N ALA A 21 -17.20 -19.93 -4.87
CA ALA A 21 -16.16 -20.51 -5.70
C ALA A 21 -15.88 -19.68 -6.96
N GLY A 22 -14.60 -19.49 -7.25
CA GLY A 22 -14.01 -19.56 -8.59
C GLY A 22 -14.46 -18.55 -9.64
N SER A 23 -13.79 -17.40 -9.69
CA SER A 23 -13.54 -16.70 -10.95
C SER A 23 -12.12 -16.12 -10.90
N THR A 24 -11.23 -16.66 -11.74
CA THR A 24 -9.84 -16.19 -11.88
C THR A 24 -9.85 -14.80 -12.50
N THR A 25 -10.09 -13.80 -11.67
CA THR A 25 -10.00 -12.40 -12.06
C THR A 25 -8.54 -12.02 -12.24
N ILE A 26 -8.30 -11.01 -13.09
CA ILE A 26 -7.03 -10.30 -13.29
C ILE A 26 -6.34 -9.92 -11.94
N ALA A 27 -7.13 -9.74 -10.88
CA ALA A 27 -6.65 -9.52 -9.51
C ALA A 27 -5.90 -10.72 -8.91
N GLY A 28 -6.21 -11.96 -9.31
CA GLY A 28 -5.48 -13.16 -8.91
C GLY A 28 -4.09 -13.27 -9.53
N TRP A 29 -3.94 -12.77 -10.77
CA TRP A 29 -2.63 -12.69 -11.44
C TRP A 29 -1.75 -11.58 -10.87
N LEU A 30 -2.32 -10.41 -10.53
CA LEU A 30 -1.59 -9.32 -9.89
C LEU A 30 -1.03 -9.73 -8.51
N ARG A 31 -1.75 -10.54 -7.74
CA ARG A 31 -1.26 -11.05 -6.44
C ARG A 31 -0.15 -12.09 -6.57
N ALA A 32 -0.02 -12.78 -7.71
CA ALA A 32 1.05 -13.73 -7.95
C ALA A 32 2.39 -13.05 -8.30
N ALA A 33 2.39 -11.73 -8.54
CA ALA A 33 3.57 -10.91 -8.81
C ALA A 33 4.23 -10.33 -7.54
N GLU A 34 3.84 -10.79 -6.35
CA GLU A 34 4.32 -10.31 -5.04
C GLU A 34 5.42 -11.18 -4.36
N PRO A 35 6.32 -11.94 -5.04
CA PRO A 35 7.28 -12.78 -4.32
C PRO A 35 8.32 -11.98 -3.50
N CYS A 36 8.33 -10.64 -3.60
CA CYS A 36 9.34 -9.78 -2.98
C CYS A 36 8.87 -9.09 -1.70
N LEU A 37 7.58 -9.18 -1.36
CA LEU A 37 7.02 -8.56 -0.16
C LEU A 37 7.10 -9.53 1.04
N ALA A 38 8.32 -9.93 1.42
CA ALA A 38 8.55 -10.74 2.61
C ALA A 38 8.80 -9.83 3.83
N GLY A 39 7.80 -9.62 4.68
CA GLY A 39 7.94 -8.88 5.95
C GLY A 39 6.62 -8.44 6.57
N SER A 40 6.63 -8.17 7.88
CA SER A 40 5.54 -7.49 8.59
C SER A 40 5.80 -5.99 8.61
N PHE A 41 4.81 -5.18 8.25
CA PHE A 41 4.91 -3.73 8.40
C PHE A 41 4.41 -3.31 9.77
N GLY A 42 5.17 -2.44 10.44
CA GLY A 42 4.71 -1.75 11.64
C GLY A 42 3.90 -0.50 11.27
N PRO A 43 3.18 0.09 12.22
CA PRO A 43 2.57 1.40 12.03
C PRO A 43 3.65 2.48 11.84
N LEU A 44 3.34 3.52 11.07
CA LEU A 44 4.17 4.73 10.97
C LEU A 44 3.76 5.69 12.09
N PRO A 45 4.58 5.88 13.16
CA PRO A 45 4.18 6.70 14.30
C PRO A 45 3.83 8.12 13.87
N GLY A 46 2.80 8.69 14.51
CA GLY A 46 2.35 10.07 14.26
C GLY A 46 1.35 10.23 13.11
N THR A 47 1.26 9.27 12.17
CA THR A 47 0.31 9.38 11.04
C THR A 47 -1.16 9.40 11.47
N GLY A 48 -1.50 8.68 12.53
CA GLY A 48 -2.85 8.72 13.10
C GLY A 48 -3.20 10.06 13.75
N GLU A 49 -2.21 10.75 14.33
CA GLU A 49 -2.39 12.09 14.87
C GLU A 49 -2.49 13.13 13.76
N GLU A 50 -1.60 13.06 12.76
CA GLU A 50 -1.66 13.88 11.54
C GLU A 50 -3.03 13.81 10.88
N ALA A 51 -3.56 12.59 10.70
CA ALA A 51 -4.85 12.39 10.08
C ALA A 51 -6.00 13.03 10.87
N ARG A 52 -6.00 12.93 12.20
CA ARG A 52 -7.01 13.57 13.06
C ARG A 52 -6.91 15.09 13.02
N ASN A 53 -5.70 15.63 13.04
CA ASN A 53 -5.47 17.08 13.01
C ASN A 53 -5.95 17.69 11.69
N LEU A 54 -5.62 17.08 10.55
CA LEU A 54 -6.07 17.56 9.24
C LEU A 54 -7.60 17.44 9.08
N ALA A 55 -8.19 16.36 9.59
CA ALA A 55 -9.65 16.22 9.58
C ALA A 55 -10.31 17.37 10.33
N GLY A 56 -9.85 17.68 11.55
CA GLY A 56 -10.37 18.79 12.34
C GLY A 56 -10.24 20.15 11.64
N MET A 57 -9.10 20.41 11.00
CA MET A 57 -8.89 21.65 10.23
C MET A 57 -9.85 21.77 9.03
N TRP A 58 -10.07 20.69 8.30
CA TRP A 58 -10.97 20.67 7.16
C TRP A 58 -12.44 20.74 7.58
N GLU A 59 -12.82 20.06 8.66
CA GLU A 59 -14.17 20.18 9.24
C GLU A 59 -14.44 21.60 9.70
N ALA A 60 -13.47 22.26 10.36
CA ALA A 60 -13.57 23.66 10.75
C ALA A 60 -13.72 24.62 9.54
N SER A 61 -13.26 24.22 8.35
CA SER A 61 -13.47 24.96 7.10
C SER A 61 -14.84 24.71 6.45
N GLY A 62 -15.70 23.87 7.06
CA GLY A 62 -17.01 23.49 6.51
C GLY A 62 -16.97 22.32 5.53
N THR A 63 -15.84 21.61 5.42
CA THR A 63 -15.70 20.45 4.54
C THR A 63 -16.18 19.18 5.25
N ASN A 64 -16.97 18.35 4.57
CA ASN A 64 -17.29 17.01 5.06
C ASN A 64 -16.09 16.06 4.86
N VAL A 65 -15.50 15.58 5.95
CA VAL A 65 -14.28 14.75 5.92
C VAL A 65 -14.59 13.32 6.32
N LEU A 66 -14.25 12.37 5.44
CA LEU A 66 -14.13 10.98 5.84
C LEU A 66 -12.72 10.72 6.35
N VAL A 67 -12.63 10.14 7.55
CA VAL A 67 -11.37 9.72 8.20
C VAL A 67 -11.32 8.20 8.24
N LEU A 68 -10.22 7.62 7.74
CA LEU A 68 -9.93 6.18 7.82
C LEU A 68 -8.68 5.98 8.69
N LEU A 69 -8.82 5.25 9.79
CA LEU A 69 -7.75 4.98 10.76
C LEU A 69 -7.72 3.50 11.14
N GLY A 70 -6.54 2.98 11.50
CA GLY A 70 -6.38 1.65 12.06
C GLY A 70 -7.04 0.59 11.19
N ALA A 71 -7.96 -0.13 11.82
CA ALA A 71 -8.75 -1.19 11.21
C ALA A 71 -9.57 -0.79 9.99
N GLU A 72 -9.96 0.48 9.93
CA GLU A 72 -10.82 1.00 8.88
C GLU A 72 -10.03 1.49 7.66
N ALA A 73 -8.72 1.71 7.81
CA ALA A 73 -7.81 2.16 6.75
C ALA A 73 -7.37 1.01 5.82
N THR A 74 -8.32 0.17 5.41
CA THR A 74 -8.09 -0.91 4.46
C THR A 74 -8.00 -0.39 3.02
N GLU A 75 -7.24 -1.07 2.17
CA GLU A 75 -7.14 -0.75 0.75
C GLU A 75 -8.51 -0.79 0.06
N ALA A 76 -9.33 -1.79 0.36
CA ALA A 76 -10.65 -1.97 -0.23
C ALA A 76 -11.59 -0.80 0.12
N ARG A 77 -11.61 -0.36 1.39
CA ARG A 77 -12.38 0.80 1.81
C ARG A 77 -11.82 2.07 1.19
N PHE A 78 -10.50 2.27 1.25
CA PHE A 78 -9.86 3.43 0.63
C PHE A 78 -10.24 3.59 -0.84
N LYS A 79 -10.07 2.55 -1.66
CA LYS A 79 -10.39 2.60 -3.10
C LYS A 79 -11.87 2.86 -3.37
N ARG A 80 -12.76 2.22 -2.62
CA ARG A 80 -14.22 2.45 -2.75
C ARG A 80 -14.60 3.89 -2.44
N GLU A 81 -14.07 4.43 -1.35
CA GLU A 81 -14.43 5.77 -0.88
C GLU A 81 -13.73 6.87 -1.68
N ALA A 82 -12.53 6.62 -2.21
CA ALA A 82 -11.73 7.60 -2.95
C ALA A 82 -12.42 8.11 -4.22
N THR A 83 -13.21 7.27 -4.91
CA THR A 83 -13.91 7.62 -6.15
C THR A 83 -14.82 8.84 -6.00
N ASN A 84 -15.33 9.11 -4.79
CA ASN A 84 -16.29 10.18 -4.51
C ASN A 84 -15.66 11.39 -3.80
N ARG A 85 -14.32 11.56 -3.86
CA ARG A 85 -13.61 12.60 -3.10
C ARG A 85 -12.75 13.46 -4.02
N GLY A 86 -12.86 14.79 -3.87
CA GLY A 86 -12.01 15.74 -4.60
C GLY A 86 -10.61 15.92 -4.01
N ILE A 87 -10.42 15.58 -2.72
CA ILE A 87 -9.14 15.70 -2.02
C ILE A 87 -8.88 14.42 -1.23
N LEU A 88 -7.69 13.85 -1.42
CA LEU A 88 -7.18 12.67 -0.74
C LEU A 88 -5.89 13.05 0.00
N HIS A 89 -5.87 12.84 1.31
CA HIS A 89 -4.65 12.88 2.11
C HIS A 89 -4.36 11.46 2.62
N VAL A 90 -3.17 10.96 2.36
CA VAL A 90 -2.73 9.60 2.72
C VAL A 90 -1.41 9.70 3.48
N ALA A 91 -1.46 9.46 4.78
CA ALA A 91 -0.31 9.42 5.67
C ALA A 91 -0.03 7.97 6.06
N THR A 92 0.73 7.26 5.22
CA THR A 92 1.14 5.87 5.47
C THR A 92 2.61 5.70 5.09
N HIS A 93 3.17 4.52 5.35
CA HIS A 93 4.41 4.15 4.69
C HIS A 93 4.20 4.10 3.16
N GLY A 94 5.23 4.49 2.41
CA GLY A 94 5.31 4.29 0.96
C GLY A 94 6.36 3.23 0.64
N TYR A 95 5.98 2.20 -0.11
CA TYR A 95 6.88 1.15 -0.56
C TYR A 95 6.89 1.09 -2.08
N VAL A 96 8.06 0.85 -2.65
CA VAL A 96 8.24 0.60 -4.08
C VAL A 96 8.53 -0.88 -4.27
N LEU A 97 7.62 -1.59 -4.91
CA LEU A 97 7.82 -2.99 -5.28
C LEU A 97 8.44 -3.05 -6.67
N ARG A 98 9.40 -3.96 -6.85
CA ARG A 98 10.03 -4.24 -8.14
C ARG A 98 9.34 -5.46 -8.75
N ASP A 99 9.28 -5.51 -10.08
CA ASP A 99 8.73 -6.66 -10.83
C ASP A 99 9.56 -7.95 -10.65
N SER A 100 10.77 -7.86 -10.08
CA SER A 100 11.66 -8.98 -9.78
C SER A 100 12.38 -8.78 -8.44
N CYS A 101 12.54 -9.86 -7.67
CA CYS A 101 13.17 -9.85 -6.34
C CYS A 101 14.70 -9.82 -6.41
N ASP A 102 15.25 -8.88 -7.17
CA ASP A 102 16.68 -8.69 -7.23
C ASP A 102 17.15 -7.85 -6.04
N GLN A 103 18.11 -8.38 -5.28
CA GLN A 103 18.53 -7.81 -4.00
C GLN A 103 19.14 -6.43 -4.23
N SER A 104 18.63 -5.43 -3.50
CA SER A 104 19.18 -4.08 -3.54
C SER A 104 20.62 -4.08 -3.04
N ILE A 105 21.52 -3.45 -3.81
CA ILE A 105 22.90 -3.24 -3.37
C ILE A 105 22.89 -2.20 -2.26
N ALA A 106 23.44 -2.53 -1.09
CA ALA A 106 23.50 -1.60 0.03
C ALA A 106 24.23 -0.29 -0.39
N GLY A 107 23.58 0.86 -0.20
CA GLY A 107 24.15 2.19 -0.46
C GLY A 107 23.40 3.06 -1.47
N THR A 108 22.41 2.53 -2.19
CA THR A 108 21.63 3.31 -3.16
C THR A 108 20.35 3.87 -2.54
N ARG A 109 20.44 4.99 -1.80
CA ARG A 109 19.21 5.69 -1.35
C ARG A 109 18.49 6.25 -2.58
N GLY A 110 17.33 5.67 -2.91
CA GLY A 110 16.41 6.18 -3.93
C GLY A 110 16.67 5.75 -5.37
N VAL A 111 17.61 4.83 -5.62
CA VAL A 111 17.86 4.27 -6.96
C VAL A 111 17.58 2.77 -6.93
N GLY A 112 16.63 2.30 -7.74
CA GLY A 112 16.17 0.91 -7.82
C GLY A 112 17.12 -0.03 -8.56
N GLY A 113 18.44 0.14 -8.38
CA GLY A 113 19.49 -0.57 -9.11
C GLY A 113 19.78 0.01 -10.50
N VAL A 114 21.03 -0.11 -10.96
CA VAL A 114 21.45 0.17 -12.34
C VAL A 114 21.92 -1.14 -12.96
N GLY A 115 21.25 -1.57 -14.03
CA GLY A 115 21.59 -2.78 -14.78
C GLY A 115 21.99 -2.45 -16.21
N PRO A 116 22.84 -3.28 -16.85
CA PRO A 116 23.21 -3.07 -18.25
C PRO A 116 21.97 -3.13 -19.16
N ILE A 117 21.84 -2.13 -20.03
CA ILE A 117 20.85 -2.13 -21.11
C ILE A 117 21.32 -3.09 -22.21
N GLY A 118 21.09 -4.39 -21.99
CA GLY A 118 21.35 -5.45 -22.98
C GLY A 118 22.75 -6.04 -22.89
N GLY A 119 22.85 -7.22 -22.28
CA GLY A 119 24.01 -8.10 -22.39
C GLY A 119 23.57 -9.53 -22.12
N ALA A 120 23.62 -10.39 -23.15
CA ALA A 120 23.32 -11.81 -23.04
C ALA A 120 24.23 -12.48 -21.98
N PRO A 121 23.75 -13.51 -21.26
CA PRO A 121 24.55 -14.18 -20.23
C PRO A 121 25.77 -14.84 -20.86
N ALA A 122 26.96 -14.48 -20.37
CA ALA A 122 28.19 -15.21 -20.69
C ALA A 122 28.18 -16.56 -19.96
N THR A 123 28.35 -17.65 -20.71
CA THR A 123 28.54 -19.01 -20.18
C THR A 123 29.94 -19.13 -19.56
N PRO A 124 30.08 -19.50 -18.27
CA PRO A 124 31.37 -19.81 -17.67
C PRO A 124 31.91 -21.19 -18.13
N PRO A 125 33.24 -21.44 -18.04
CA PRO A 125 33.93 -22.62 -18.57
C PRO A 125 33.63 -23.93 -17.82
#